data_AF-A0A1W2TUN0-F1
#
_entry.id   AF-A0A1W2TUN0-F1
#
_cell.length_a   1.000
_cell.length_b   1.000
_cell.length_c   1.000
_cell.angle_alpha   90.00
_cell.angle_beta   90.00
_cell.angle_gamma   90.00
#
_symmetry.space_group_name_H-M   'P 1'
#
loop_
_entity.id
_entity.type
_entity.pdbx_description
1 polymer ?
#
loop_
_entity_poly.entity_id
_entity_poly.type
_entity_poly.pdbx_seq_one_letter_code
_entity_poly.pdbx_strand_id
1 'polypeptide(L)'
;MGSLAADVGYPDASDGSLVLAHPTAAEMERTWRLNHREWGGALDLESYLQREPFLASTALTADGGMMHWILTEDGAQPGQRSVLASCETIRKRVLYAEPPAEGGSGNDSTGEVREGLSYGVGSVYTYPEFRGRKYAARMLRDLGAVLKTWPGEEEKTRKKRAQARGSQGQSHHHDVNGTGAKTDDKPGNGNAANGNSNGNGNMNGNGCAKPQGAGAVAEEAVCSALWSDIGKRFYASKGWPAFASEHVEVPSSSPLPAPGVATLLERAALARPHLASLALRPVTAGNLARLCAEDEARLRRQLARHARAARRTAFAFAPDPDVFRWHWAREEFIVARVFPGRAASEVRGMEAVVTYPSPSSSTPISNGASTDVAAETRGVGEGQAESRTRMWAVWTRNFGADAASNPAKNTLYILRLVIDDDDDNNDDCGNSVGGAARDPKALQLAFDAIMHSALDAARAWHCGAVHLWNPTPAVRRLVAGSGLAHRFVDREVDSIPSMMWYGPGGGGGGDGGSKSGKGQAVDWIANEKYCWC
;
A
#
# COMPACT_ATOMS: atom_id res chain seq x y z
N MET A 1 27.95 10.12 -46.12
CA MET A 1 26.51 10.40 -46.27
C MET A 1 25.77 9.07 -46.21
N GLY A 2 25.31 8.69 -45.02
CA GLY A 2 24.52 7.48 -44.80
C GLY A 2 23.05 7.85 -44.73
N SER A 3 22.24 7.24 -45.59
CA SER A 3 20.81 7.48 -45.77
C SER A 3 20.05 7.51 -44.43
N LEU A 4 19.53 8.68 -44.07
CA LEU A 4 18.43 8.82 -43.11
C LEU A 4 17.26 7.97 -43.63
N ALA A 5 16.86 6.97 -42.86
CA ALA A 5 15.58 6.32 -43.07
C ALA A 5 14.50 7.41 -43.03
N ALA A 6 13.59 7.38 -44.01
CA ALA A 6 12.51 8.35 -44.12
C ALA A 6 11.77 8.51 -42.78
N ASP A 7 11.68 9.76 -42.31
CA ASP A 7 10.93 10.14 -41.11
C ASP A 7 9.47 9.80 -41.38
N VAL A 8 9.00 8.65 -40.86
CA VAL A 8 7.58 8.34 -40.83
C VAL A 8 6.95 9.46 -40.01
N GLY A 9 6.12 10.28 -40.65
CA GLY A 9 5.57 11.52 -40.10
C GLY A 9 4.61 11.24 -38.95
N TYR A 10 5.13 10.96 -37.76
CA TYR A 10 4.35 10.91 -36.54
C TYR A 10 3.98 12.33 -36.09
N PRO A 11 2.77 12.54 -35.54
CA PRO A 11 2.31 13.86 -35.10
C PRO A 11 3.19 14.44 -34.00
N ASP A 12 3.34 15.76 -33.94
CA ASP A 12 4.01 16.41 -32.81
C ASP A 12 3.24 16.15 -31.49
N ALA A 13 3.92 16.11 -30.35
CA ALA A 13 3.27 15.87 -29.06
C ALA A 13 2.22 16.94 -28.68
N SER A 14 2.25 18.12 -29.29
CA SER A 14 1.24 19.17 -29.13
C SER A 14 0.02 19.02 -30.04
N ASP A 15 0.04 18.06 -30.97
CA ASP A 15 -1.05 17.87 -31.93
C ASP A 15 -2.36 17.48 -31.24
N GLY A 16 -3.45 18.16 -31.59
CA GLY A 16 -4.78 17.94 -31.01
C GLY A 16 -5.42 16.61 -31.39
N SER A 17 -4.90 15.93 -32.42
CA SER A 17 -5.33 14.57 -32.83
C SER A 17 -4.88 13.48 -31.86
N LEU A 18 -3.98 13.76 -30.93
CA LEU A 18 -3.54 12.76 -29.95
C LEU A 18 -4.54 12.63 -28.80
N VAL A 19 -4.87 11.39 -28.44
CA VAL A 19 -5.83 11.04 -27.37
C VAL A 19 -5.29 9.96 -26.46
N LEU A 20 -5.81 9.93 -25.23
CA LEU A 20 -5.64 8.79 -24.34
C LEU A 20 -6.64 7.69 -24.69
N ALA A 21 -6.16 6.45 -24.76
CA ALA A 21 -7.00 5.28 -24.98
C ALA A 21 -6.55 4.09 -24.11
N HIS A 22 -7.38 3.06 -24.03
CA HIS A 22 -7.01 1.79 -23.41
C HIS A 22 -6.43 0.84 -24.45
N PRO A 23 -5.29 0.18 -24.16
CA PRO A 23 -4.67 -0.74 -25.09
C PRO A 23 -5.46 -2.05 -25.22
N THR A 24 -5.30 -2.71 -26.37
CA THR A 24 -5.66 -4.12 -26.55
C THR A 24 -4.69 -5.03 -25.81
N ALA A 25 -5.03 -6.31 -25.60
CA ALA A 25 -4.14 -7.28 -24.98
C ALA A 25 -2.78 -7.41 -25.73
N ALA A 26 -2.79 -7.35 -27.06
CA ALA A 26 -1.57 -7.40 -27.86
C ALA A 26 -0.71 -6.12 -27.71
N GLU A 27 -1.34 -4.95 -27.61
CA GLU A 27 -0.66 -3.67 -27.34
C GLU A 27 -0.03 -3.66 -25.93
N MET A 28 -0.73 -4.23 -24.94
CA MET A 28 -0.21 -4.42 -23.58
C MET A 28 1.01 -5.35 -23.57
N GLU A 29 0.89 -6.54 -24.16
CA GLU A 29 2.00 -7.50 -24.22
C GLU A 29 3.23 -6.90 -24.93
N ARG A 30 3.02 -6.17 -26.04
CA ARG A 30 4.10 -5.45 -26.73
C ARG A 30 4.75 -4.41 -25.81
N THR A 31 3.96 -3.65 -25.04
CA THR A 31 4.49 -2.67 -24.07
C THR A 31 5.35 -3.39 -23.03
N TRP A 32 4.86 -4.48 -22.46
CA TRP A 32 5.58 -5.27 -21.45
C TRP A 32 6.88 -5.87 -22.00
N ARG A 33 6.89 -6.34 -23.26
CA ARG A 33 8.11 -6.82 -23.91
C ARG A 33 9.18 -5.73 -24.01
N LEU A 34 8.78 -4.50 -24.33
CA LEU A 34 9.69 -3.38 -24.51
C LEU A 34 10.20 -2.81 -23.17
N ASN A 35 9.35 -2.82 -22.14
CA ASN A 35 9.68 -2.24 -20.85
C ASN A 35 10.33 -3.23 -19.86
N HIS A 36 10.42 -4.52 -20.20
CA HIS A 36 11.05 -5.58 -19.38
C HIS A 36 12.44 -5.20 -18.88
N ARG A 37 13.26 -4.51 -19.70
CA ARG A 37 14.59 -4.06 -19.28
C ARG A 37 14.58 -3.11 -18.08
N GLU A 38 13.51 -2.34 -17.93
CA GLU A 38 13.37 -1.35 -16.85
C GLU A 38 12.76 -1.99 -15.58
N TRP A 39 11.75 -2.86 -15.73
CA TRP A 39 10.93 -3.34 -14.59
C TRP A 39 10.89 -4.87 -14.40
N GLY A 40 11.66 -5.61 -15.20
CA GLY A 40 11.84 -7.06 -15.12
C GLY A 40 12.57 -7.51 -13.86
N GLY A 41 13.54 -6.72 -13.39
CA GLY A 41 14.33 -7.03 -12.20
C GLY A 41 15.03 -8.38 -12.33
N ALA A 42 14.72 -9.30 -11.43
CA ALA A 42 15.27 -10.66 -11.41
C ALA A 42 14.65 -11.63 -12.44
N LEU A 43 13.55 -11.26 -13.09
CA LEU A 43 12.81 -12.15 -13.98
C LEU A 43 13.37 -12.12 -15.41
N ASP A 44 13.41 -13.29 -16.05
CA ASP A 44 13.50 -13.37 -17.50
C ASP A 44 12.23 -12.81 -18.16
N LEU A 45 12.29 -12.60 -19.47
CA LEU A 45 11.19 -11.98 -20.22
C LEU A 45 9.90 -12.81 -20.13
N GLU A 46 9.99 -14.13 -20.22
CA GLU A 46 8.80 -15.00 -20.19
C GLU A 46 8.10 -14.92 -18.84
N SER A 47 8.86 -15.04 -17.76
CA SER A 47 8.36 -14.89 -16.39
C SER A 47 7.79 -13.51 -16.14
N TYR A 48 8.43 -12.45 -16.66
CA TYR A 48 7.91 -11.09 -16.56
C TYR A 48 6.56 -10.95 -17.25
N LEU A 49 6.40 -11.47 -18.48
CA LEU A 49 5.13 -11.43 -19.21
C LEU A 49 4.02 -12.26 -18.55
N GLN A 50 4.36 -13.27 -17.75
CA GLN A 50 3.41 -13.98 -16.90
C GLN A 50 3.05 -13.19 -15.62
N ARG A 51 4.00 -12.41 -15.08
CA ARG A 51 3.82 -11.62 -13.85
C ARG A 51 2.81 -10.51 -14.03
N GLU A 52 2.90 -9.73 -15.11
CA GLU A 52 2.08 -8.54 -15.29
C GLU A 52 0.56 -8.85 -15.30
N PRO A 53 0.05 -9.82 -16.08
CA PRO A 53 -1.37 -10.19 -16.01
C PRO A 53 -1.74 -10.83 -14.67
N PHE A 54 -0.82 -11.59 -14.03
CA PHE A 54 -1.05 -12.12 -12.68
C PHE A 54 -1.25 -10.98 -11.67
N LEU A 55 -0.35 -10.00 -11.64
CA LEU A 55 -0.45 -8.85 -10.74
C LEU A 55 -1.72 -8.04 -11.01
N ALA A 56 -2.11 -7.85 -12.28
CA ALA A 56 -3.34 -7.19 -12.66
C ALA A 56 -4.62 -7.92 -12.17
N SER A 57 -4.52 -9.22 -11.85
CA SER A 57 -5.64 -10.04 -11.37
C SER A 57 -5.74 -10.19 -9.85
N THR A 58 -4.84 -9.57 -9.08
CA THR A 58 -4.92 -9.58 -7.61
C THR A 58 -6.10 -8.73 -7.12
N ALA A 59 -6.51 -8.92 -5.86
CA ALA A 59 -7.68 -8.22 -5.29
C ALA A 59 -7.64 -6.68 -5.42
N LEU A 60 -6.45 -6.07 -5.29
CA LEU A 60 -6.28 -4.61 -5.42
C LEU A 60 -6.53 -4.10 -6.84
N THR A 61 -6.18 -4.89 -7.86
CA THR A 61 -6.04 -4.45 -9.25
C THR A 61 -7.06 -5.09 -10.19
N ALA A 62 -7.72 -6.15 -9.76
CA ALA A 62 -8.80 -6.80 -10.50
C ALA A 62 -10.02 -5.87 -10.65
N ASP A 63 -10.93 -6.22 -11.55
CA ASP A 63 -12.24 -5.57 -11.70
C ASP A 63 -12.19 -4.03 -11.90
N GLY A 64 -11.16 -3.54 -12.58
CA GLY A 64 -10.92 -2.11 -12.82
C GLY A 64 -10.02 -1.44 -11.79
N GLY A 65 -9.50 -2.18 -10.81
CA GLY A 65 -8.50 -1.68 -9.86
C GLY A 65 -7.19 -1.23 -10.52
N MET A 66 -6.82 -1.82 -11.66
CA MET A 66 -5.72 -1.38 -12.51
C MET A 66 -6.20 -1.07 -13.92
N MET A 67 -5.72 0.03 -14.48
CA MET A 67 -5.98 0.42 -15.86
C MET A 67 -4.69 0.69 -16.60
N HIS A 68 -4.70 0.36 -17.88
CA HIS A 68 -3.60 0.61 -18.79
C HIS A 68 -4.02 1.72 -19.75
N TRP A 69 -3.09 2.62 -20.01
CA TRP A 69 -3.29 3.81 -20.82
C TRP A 69 -2.22 3.86 -21.91
N ILE A 70 -2.63 4.31 -23.08
CA ILE A 70 -1.73 4.65 -24.18
C ILE A 70 -2.07 6.04 -24.73
N LEU A 71 -1.05 6.75 -25.21
CA LEU A 71 -1.22 7.91 -26.08
C LEU A 71 -1.14 7.45 -27.54
N THR A 72 -2.13 7.81 -28.34
CA THR A 72 -2.27 7.41 -29.75
C THR A 72 -3.00 8.49 -30.54
N GLU A 73 -3.01 8.38 -31.87
CA GLU A 73 -3.86 9.19 -32.75
C GLU A 73 -5.34 8.82 -32.60
N ASP A 74 -6.21 9.82 -32.65
CA ASP A 74 -7.67 9.67 -32.62
C ASP A 74 -8.18 8.97 -33.87
N GLY A 75 -9.23 8.16 -33.71
CA GLY A 75 -9.81 7.35 -34.77
C GLY A 75 -8.94 6.17 -35.26
N ALA A 76 -7.71 6.02 -34.77
CA ALA A 76 -6.82 4.92 -35.16
C ALA A 76 -7.34 3.56 -34.66
N GLN A 77 -7.27 2.54 -35.52
CA GLN A 77 -7.85 1.22 -35.22
C GLN A 77 -7.08 0.49 -34.10
N PRO A 78 -7.77 -0.07 -33.09
CA PRO A 78 -7.14 -0.87 -32.03
C PRO A 78 -6.32 -2.03 -32.61
N GLY A 79 -5.08 -2.21 -32.13
CA GLY A 79 -4.16 -3.22 -32.61
C GLY A 79 -3.36 -2.85 -33.86
N GLN A 80 -3.74 -1.79 -34.57
CA GLN A 80 -2.98 -1.25 -35.72
C GLN A 80 -2.38 0.14 -35.46
N ARG A 81 -2.88 0.83 -34.43
CA ARG A 81 -2.43 2.17 -34.04
C ARG A 81 -1.07 2.19 -33.36
N SER A 82 -0.41 3.34 -33.42
CA SER A 82 0.87 3.56 -32.77
C SER A 82 0.71 3.84 -31.28
N VAL A 83 1.41 3.06 -30.44
CA VAL A 83 1.53 3.34 -29.00
C VAL A 83 2.70 4.31 -28.81
N LEU A 84 2.40 5.61 -28.71
CA LEU A 84 3.41 6.67 -28.63
C LEU A 84 4.01 6.80 -27.23
N ALA A 85 3.18 6.57 -26.22
CA ALA A 85 3.56 6.45 -24.81
C ALA A 85 2.53 5.57 -24.09
N SER A 86 2.91 4.99 -22.96
CA SER A 86 2.03 4.16 -22.14
C SER A 86 2.28 4.38 -20.64
N CYS A 87 1.29 4.03 -19.82
CA CYS A 87 1.41 3.99 -18.37
C CYS A 87 0.28 3.13 -17.78
N GLU A 88 0.38 2.89 -16.48
CA GLU A 88 -0.61 2.14 -15.71
C GLU A 88 -1.10 3.00 -14.55
N THR A 89 -2.34 2.78 -14.11
CA THR A 89 -2.89 3.43 -12.92
C THR A 89 -3.56 2.42 -12.01
N ILE A 90 -3.19 2.43 -10.72
CA ILE A 90 -3.79 1.59 -9.67
C ILE A 90 -4.70 2.43 -8.80
N ARG A 91 -5.95 2.01 -8.67
CA ARG A 91 -6.96 2.58 -7.79
C ARG A 91 -6.56 2.35 -6.32
N LYS A 92 -6.58 3.41 -5.50
CA LYS A 92 -6.23 3.34 -4.07
C LYS A 92 -7.21 4.11 -3.20
N ARG A 93 -7.54 3.57 -2.03
CA ARG A 93 -8.28 4.26 -0.98
C ARG A 93 -7.36 5.23 -0.26
N VAL A 94 -7.87 6.42 0.03
CA VAL A 94 -7.15 7.46 0.78
C VAL A 94 -8.01 8.04 1.89
N LEU A 95 -7.34 8.63 2.88
CA LEU A 95 -7.94 9.28 4.02
C LEU A 95 -7.41 10.71 4.08
N TYR A 96 -8.29 11.68 4.30
CA TYR A 96 -7.86 13.07 4.44
C TYR A 96 -8.74 13.84 5.42
N ALA A 97 -8.15 14.84 6.05
CA ALA A 97 -8.84 15.75 6.96
C ALA A 97 -8.51 17.19 6.57
N GLU A 98 -9.54 18.02 6.42
CA GLU A 98 -9.39 19.44 6.16
C GLU A 98 -9.29 20.23 7.47
N PRO A 99 -8.56 21.36 7.48
CA PRO A 99 -8.47 22.20 8.67
C PRO A 99 -9.83 22.83 9.02
N PRO A 100 -10.07 23.19 10.30
CA PRO A 100 -11.27 23.91 10.71
C PRO A 100 -11.45 25.24 9.95
N ALA A 101 -12.68 25.55 9.53
CA ALA A 101 -12.98 26.84 8.89
C ALA A 101 -12.57 28.02 9.80
N GLU A 102 -12.05 29.11 9.22
CA GLU A 102 -11.72 30.32 10.00
C GLU A 102 -13.00 30.95 10.55
N GLY A 103 -13.09 31.14 11.88
CA GLY A 103 -14.22 31.79 12.54
C GLY A 103 -15.47 30.91 12.80
N GLY A 104 -15.43 29.61 12.46
CA GLY A 104 -16.56 28.71 12.69
C GLY A 104 -16.73 28.31 14.16
N SER A 105 -17.91 28.52 14.73
CA SER A 105 -18.28 28.04 16.06
C SER A 105 -18.48 26.52 16.06
N GLY A 106 -17.40 25.75 16.19
CA GLY A 106 -17.34 24.41 16.78
C GLY A 106 -18.29 23.29 16.32
N ASN A 107 -19.14 23.45 15.30
CA ASN A 107 -20.19 22.45 15.01
C ASN A 107 -20.47 22.14 13.52
N ASP A 108 -19.62 22.59 12.59
CA ASP A 108 -19.72 22.17 11.18
C ASP A 108 -18.51 21.30 10.82
N SER A 109 -18.78 20.07 10.36
CA SER A 109 -18.02 19.00 9.62
C SER A 109 -16.47 19.07 9.45
N THR A 110 -15.79 19.93 10.19
CA THR A 110 -14.39 20.30 10.01
C THR A 110 -13.56 19.63 11.11
N GLY A 111 -12.57 18.84 10.68
CA GLY A 111 -11.87 17.89 11.54
C GLY A 111 -12.38 16.44 11.44
N GLU A 112 -13.44 16.16 10.68
CA GLU A 112 -13.83 14.78 10.35
C GLU A 112 -12.92 14.23 9.24
N VAL A 113 -12.43 12.99 9.42
CA VAL A 113 -11.62 12.33 8.39
C VAL A 113 -12.53 11.73 7.33
N ARG A 114 -12.37 12.22 6.10
CA ARG A 114 -13.08 11.73 4.93
C ARG A 114 -12.28 10.66 4.22
N GLU A 115 -13.01 9.75 3.59
CA GLU A 115 -12.45 8.80 2.66
C GLU A 115 -12.50 9.40 1.25
N GLY A 116 -11.48 9.10 0.44
CA GLY A 116 -11.41 9.51 -0.95
C GLY A 116 -10.82 8.44 -1.84
N LEU A 117 -10.82 8.74 -3.13
CA LEU A 117 -10.25 7.90 -4.17
C LEU A 117 -8.99 8.54 -4.74
N SER A 118 -7.95 7.73 -4.94
CA SER A 118 -6.70 8.14 -5.59
C SER A 118 -6.29 7.15 -6.66
N TYR A 119 -5.45 7.60 -7.60
CA TYR A 119 -4.77 6.76 -8.57
C TYR A 119 -3.25 6.83 -8.40
N GLY A 120 -2.60 5.68 -8.18
CA GLY A 120 -1.16 5.54 -8.28
C GLY A 120 -0.75 5.34 -9.73
N VAL A 121 0.07 6.24 -10.30
CA VAL A 121 0.55 6.16 -11.68
C VAL A 121 1.91 5.46 -11.70
N GLY A 122 1.99 4.38 -12.48
CA GLY A 122 3.19 3.57 -12.65
C GLY A 122 3.52 3.32 -14.12
N SER A 123 4.65 2.65 -14.35
CA SER A 123 5.03 2.11 -15.67
C SER A 123 5.01 3.12 -16.82
N VAL A 124 5.32 4.40 -16.56
CA VAL A 124 5.33 5.45 -17.59
C VAL A 124 6.45 5.18 -18.58
N TYR A 125 6.09 4.82 -19.81
CA TYR A 125 7.03 4.34 -20.81
C TYR A 125 6.82 5.04 -22.16
N THR A 126 7.92 5.24 -22.88
CA THR A 126 7.91 5.72 -24.27
C THR A 126 8.78 4.76 -25.07
N TYR A 127 8.22 4.22 -26.16
CA TYR A 127 8.93 3.26 -27.00
C TYR A 127 10.23 3.90 -27.51
N PRO A 128 11.33 3.12 -27.64
CA PRO A 128 12.64 3.65 -27.98
C PRO A 128 12.65 4.59 -29.18
N GLU A 129 11.92 4.25 -30.24
CA GLU A 129 11.76 5.03 -31.48
C GLU A 129 11.08 6.39 -31.30
N PHE A 130 10.33 6.58 -30.19
CA PHE A 130 9.59 7.80 -29.89
C PHE A 130 10.21 8.64 -28.76
N ARG A 131 11.33 8.19 -28.17
CA ARG A 131 12.01 8.93 -27.10
C ARG A 131 12.52 10.29 -27.62
N GLY A 132 12.52 11.29 -26.74
CA GLY A 132 12.87 12.67 -27.10
C GLY A 132 11.76 13.47 -27.80
N ARG A 133 10.64 12.83 -28.21
CA ARG A 133 9.50 13.49 -28.88
C ARG A 133 8.43 14.04 -27.93
N LYS A 134 8.69 14.03 -26.61
CA LYS A 134 7.79 14.58 -25.56
C LYS A 134 6.42 13.89 -25.42
N TYR A 135 6.18 12.72 -26.00
CA TYR A 135 4.89 12.02 -25.84
C TYR A 135 4.56 11.62 -24.40
N ALA A 136 5.51 11.12 -23.60
CA ALA A 136 5.24 10.89 -22.17
C ALA A 136 4.82 12.17 -21.44
N ALA A 137 5.42 13.31 -21.77
CA ALA A 137 5.07 14.59 -21.18
C ALA A 137 3.67 15.05 -21.59
N ARG A 138 3.25 14.77 -22.83
CA ARG A 138 1.88 14.98 -23.32
C ARG A 138 0.90 14.06 -22.60
N MET A 139 1.18 12.76 -22.60
CA MET A 139 0.37 11.73 -21.95
C MET A 139 0.08 12.07 -20.49
N LEU A 140 1.12 12.43 -19.72
CA LEU A 140 0.96 12.78 -18.31
C LEU A 140 0.12 14.04 -18.10
N ARG A 141 0.24 15.04 -18.97
CA ARG A 141 -0.61 16.24 -18.86
C ARG A 141 -2.09 15.89 -19.01
N ASP A 142 -2.41 15.11 -20.04
CA ASP A 142 -3.79 14.71 -20.34
C ASP A 142 -4.32 13.76 -19.26
N LEU A 143 -3.48 12.83 -18.80
CA LEU A 143 -3.82 11.85 -17.77
C LEU A 143 -4.12 12.53 -16.44
N GLY A 144 -3.32 13.53 -16.05
CA GLY A 144 -3.54 14.30 -14.82
C GLY A 144 -4.92 14.97 -14.79
N ALA A 145 -5.43 15.42 -15.93
CA ALA A 145 -6.78 15.96 -16.04
C ALA A 145 -7.86 14.86 -16.03
N VAL A 146 -7.65 13.78 -16.79
CA VAL A 146 -8.60 12.65 -16.89
C VAL A 146 -8.81 11.96 -15.54
N LEU A 147 -7.75 11.70 -14.78
CA LEU A 147 -7.85 10.95 -13.52
C LEU A 147 -8.70 11.64 -12.45
N LYS A 148 -8.86 12.97 -12.52
CA LYS A 148 -9.74 13.70 -11.62
C LYS A 148 -11.19 13.24 -11.74
N THR A 149 -11.72 13.12 -12.96
CA THR A 149 -13.14 12.84 -13.24
C THR A 149 -13.39 11.40 -13.70
N TRP A 150 -12.34 10.61 -13.87
CA TRP A 150 -12.42 9.22 -14.29
C TRP A 150 -13.38 8.33 -13.49
N PRO A 151 -13.51 8.45 -12.14
CA PRO A 151 -14.44 7.61 -11.39
C PRO A 151 -15.89 7.66 -11.90
N GLY A 152 -16.35 8.85 -12.33
CA GLY A 152 -17.67 9.01 -12.95
C GLY A 152 -17.79 8.33 -14.30
N GLU A 153 -16.75 8.39 -15.15
CA GLU A 153 -16.72 7.74 -16.47
C GLU A 153 -16.60 6.21 -16.37
N GLU A 154 -15.81 5.72 -15.42
CA GLU A 154 -15.68 4.30 -15.09
C GLU A 154 -17.03 3.71 -14.71
N GLU A 155 -17.77 4.39 -13.83
CA GLU A 155 -19.08 3.94 -13.37
C GLU A 155 -20.12 3.89 -14.49
N LYS A 156 -20.13 4.91 -15.36
CA LYS A 156 -20.98 4.92 -16.57
C LYS A 156 -20.66 3.73 -17.48
N THR A 157 -19.37 3.46 -17.69
CA THR A 157 -18.92 2.35 -18.54
C THR A 157 -19.29 1.00 -17.94
N ARG A 158 -19.14 0.84 -16.62
CA ARG A 158 -19.52 -0.37 -15.88
C ARG A 158 -21.02 -0.64 -15.98
N LYS A 159 -21.86 0.38 -15.76
CA LYS A 159 -23.32 0.29 -15.90
C LYS A 159 -23.73 -0.11 -17.31
N LYS A 160 -23.15 0.49 -18.34
CA LYS A 160 -23.40 0.13 -19.75
C LYS A 160 -23.07 -1.34 -20.05
N ARG A 161 -21.93 -1.84 -19.56
CA ARG A 161 -21.51 -3.25 -19.72
C ARG A 161 -22.47 -4.21 -19.00
N ALA A 162 -22.90 -3.87 -17.79
CA ALA A 162 -23.86 -4.68 -17.03
C ALA A 162 -25.23 -4.75 -17.74
N GLN A 163 -25.70 -3.62 -18.29
CA GLN A 163 -26.94 -3.56 -19.07
C GLN A 163 -26.86 -4.41 -20.35
N ALA A 164 -25.75 -4.34 -21.09
CA ALA A 164 -25.54 -5.15 -22.29
C ALA A 164 -25.55 -6.68 -21.99
N ARG A 165 -24.95 -7.09 -20.87
CA ARG A 165 -24.99 -8.49 -20.40
C ARG A 165 -26.39 -8.92 -19.95
N GLY A 166 -27.15 -8.04 -19.31
CA GLY A 166 -28.54 -8.30 -18.92
C GLY A 166 -29.48 -8.46 -20.10
N SER A 167 -29.29 -7.68 -21.18
CA SER A 167 -30.10 -7.78 -22.40
C SER A 167 -29.85 -9.05 -23.22
N GLN A 168 -28.65 -9.66 -23.12
CA GLN A 168 -28.35 -10.94 -23.79
C GLN A 168 -28.87 -12.17 -23.03
N GLY A 169 -29.20 -12.03 -21.74
CA GLY A 169 -29.76 -13.12 -20.91
C GLY A 169 -31.28 -13.30 -21.03
N GLN A 170 -31.99 -12.36 -21.64
CA GLN A 170 -33.46 -12.40 -21.80
C GLN A 170 -33.93 -12.87 -23.20
N SER A 171 -33.03 -13.09 -24.15
CA SER A 171 -33.37 -13.51 -25.52
C SER A 171 -33.35 -15.03 -25.76
N HIS A 172 -33.28 -15.86 -24.71
CA HIS A 172 -33.28 -17.34 -24.81
C HIS A 172 -34.36 -18.03 -23.98
N HIS A 173 -35.51 -17.37 -23.81
CA HIS A 173 -36.74 -18.04 -23.37
C HIS A 173 -37.93 -17.47 -24.12
N HIS A 174 -38.09 -17.83 -25.39
CA HIS A 174 -39.39 -18.01 -26.03
C HIS A 174 -39.22 -18.87 -27.30
N ASP A 175 -40.23 -19.66 -27.58
CA ASP A 175 -40.42 -20.57 -28.71
C ASP A 175 -39.78 -21.97 -28.62
N VAL A 176 -40.51 -22.90 -28.00
CA VAL A 176 -40.98 -24.12 -28.69
C VAL A 176 -42.34 -24.53 -28.12
N ASN A 177 -43.38 -24.52 -28.94
CA ASN A 177 -44.66 -25.17 -28.65
C ASN A 177 -45.13 -25.96 -29.87
N GLY A 178 -45.60 -27.20 -29.64
CA GLY A 178 -46.17 -28.14 -30.62
C GLY A 178 -45.21 -29.26 -31.06
N THR A 179 -45.55 -30.54 -31.17
CA THR A 179 -46.75 -31.35 -30.86
C THR A 179 -46.36 -32.83 -31.10
N GLY A 180 -46.94 -33.78 -30.36
CA GLY A 180 -47.36 -35.09 -30.92
C GLY A 180 -46.45 -36.34 -30.87
N ALA A 181 -46.54 -37.08 -29.75
CA ALA A 181 -46.95 -38.51 -29.64
C ALA A 181 -46.13 -39.72 -30.20
N LYS A 182 -46.16 -40.79 -29.36
CA LYS A 182 -45.97 -42.27 -29.56
C LYS A 182 -44.53 -42.80 -29.39
N THR A 183 -44.17 -43.42 -28.26
CA THR A 183 -44.41 -44.79 -27.71
C THR A 183 -43.53 -45.90 -28.29
N ASP A 184 -42.92 -46.62 -27.35
CA ASP A 184 -42.48 -48.02 -27.35
C ASP A 184 -40.98 -48.38 -27.43
N ASP A 185 -40.68 -49.36 -26.56
CA ASP A 185 -39.54 -50.27 -26.44
C ASP A 185 -38.32 -49.98 -25.52
N LYS A 186 -38.34 -50.72 -24.40
CA LYS A 186 -37.23 -51.18 -23.54
C LYS A 186 -36.66 -52.51 -24.10
N PRO A 187 -35.63 -53.16 -23.47
CA PRO A 187 -34.49 -52.66 -22.69
C PRO A 187 -33.15 -53.32 -23.12
N GLY A 188 -32.01 -52.81 -22.64
CA GLY A 188 -30.70 -53.45 -22.86
C GLY A 188 -29.64 -53.02 -21.86
N ASN A 189 -29.21 -53.98 -21.06
CA ASN A 189 -28.29 -53.94 -19.91
C ASN A 189 -26.84 -53.53 -20.30
N GLY A 190 -26.10 -52.87 -19.40
CA GLY A 190 -24.70 -52.48 -19.66
C GLY A 190 -24.03 -51.75 -18.51
N ASN A 191 -23.64 -52.50 -17.49
CA ASN A 191 -22.93 -52.11 -16.28
C ASN A 191 -21.49 -51.62 -16.60
N ALA A 192 -21.07 -50.45 -16.11
CA ALA A 192 -19.64 -50.19 -15.82
C ALA A 192 -19.46 -48.94 -14.94
N ALA A 193 -18.74 -49.14 -13.85
CA ALA A 193 -18.42 -48.20 -12.79
C ALA A 193 -17.52 -47.04 -13.26
N ASN A 194 -17.71 -45.86 -12.65
CA ASN A 194 -16.59 -45.19 -11.99
C ASN A 194 -17.11 -44.17 -10.96
N GLY A 195 -16.70 -44.33 -9.71
CA GLY A 195 -16.99 -43.40 -8.63
C GLY A 195 -16.06 -42.19 -8.68
N ASN A 196 -16.64 -41.00 -8.55
CA ASN A 196 -15.90 -39.82 -8.12
C ASN A 196 -16.78 -39.03 -7.16
N SER A 197 -16.56 -39.22 -5.86
CA SER A 197 -17.24 -38.53 -4.78
C SER A 197 -16.59 -37.16 -4.57
N ASN A 198 -17.23 -36.12 -5.09
CA ASN A 198 -16.94 -34.73 -4.76
C ASN A 198 -17.73 -34.34 -3.49
N GLY A 199 -17.09 -34.44 -2.33
CA GLY A 199 -17.66 -34.03 -1.05
C GLY A 199 -17.48 -32.52 -0.83
N ASN A 200 -18.46 -31.73 -1.28
CA ASN A 200 -18.54 -30.30 -1.01
C ASN A 200 -19.18 -30.07 0.37
N GLY A 201 -18.35 -29.96 1.41
CA GLY A 201 -18.77 -29.65 2.78
C GLY A 201 -18.99 -28.16 2.99
N ASN A 202 -20.20 -27.70 2.70
CA ASN A 202 -20.71 -26.38 3.06
C ASN A 202 -20.89 -26.29 4.58
N MET A 203 -20.10 -25.48 5.28
CA MET A 203 -20.41 -25.02 6.64
C MET A 203 -20.45 -23.50 6.68
N ASN A 204 -21.68 -23.03 6.83
CA ASN A 204 -22.07 -21.64 6.99
C ASN A 204 -22.03 -21.27 8.48
N GLY A 205 -21.61 -20.04 8.79
CA GLY A 205 -22.08 -19.32 9.98
C GLY A 205 -21.06 -19.03 11.08
N ASN A 206 -20.42 -17.86 11.04
CA ASN A 206 -20.63 -16.85 12.08
C ASN A 206 -20.19 -15.46 11.61
N GLY A 207 -21.01 -14.46 11.98
CA GLY A 207 -21.14 -13.19 11.30
C GLY A 207 -19.96 -12.25 11.44
N CYS A 208 -19.42 -11.83 10.30
CA CYS A 208 -18.70 -10.57 10.18
C CYS A 208 -19.73 -9.46 9.98
N ALA A 209 -19.63 -8.40 10.79
CA ALA A 209 -20.48 -7.23 10.69
C ALA A 209 -20.50 -6.70 9.25
N LYS A 210 -21.70 -6.46 8.73
CA LYS A 210 -21.88 -5.83 7.41
C LYS A 210 -21.12 -4.51 7.38
N PRO A 211 -20.38 -4.19 6.30
CA PRO A 211 -19.83 -2.85 6.14
C PRO A 211 -20.99 -1.85 6.17
N GLN A 212 -20.93 -0.93 7.14
CA GLN A 212 -21.84 0.19 7.18
C GLN A 212 -21.55 1.06 5.95
N GLY A 213 -22.58 1.27 5.12
CA GLY A 213 -22.55 2.15 3.96
C GLY A 213 -22.19 1.43 2.67
N ALA A 214 -23.20 1.07 1.88
CA ALA A 214 -23.07 1.12 0.43
C ALA A 214 -22.84 2.59 0.05
N GLY A 215 -21.59 3.04 0.13
CA GLY A 215 -21.20 4.43 -0.05
C GLY A 215 -21.52 4.91 -1.47
N ALA A 216 -22.00 6.14 -1.58
CA ALA A 216 -22.11 6.83 -2.85
C ALA A 216 -20.78 6.71 -3.62
N VAL A 217 -20.84 6.32 -4.89
CA VAL A 217 -19.66 6.23 -5.75
C VAL A 217 -19.03 7.62 -5.82
N ALA A 218 -17.78 7.76 -5.38
CA ALA A 218 -17.07 9.03 -5.51
C ALA A 218 -17.07 9.47 -6.99
N GLU A 219 -17.62 10.65 -7.29
CA GLU A 219 -17.71 11.16 -8.67
C GLU A 219 -16.35 11.67 -9.18
N GLU A 220 -15.46 12.06 -8.26
CA GLU A 220 -14.10 12.54 -8.55
C GLU A 220 -13.05 11.87 -7.65
N ALA A 221 -11.82 11.75 -8.16
CA ALA A 221 -10.65 11.41 -7.38
C ALA A 221 -10.13 12.64 -6.64
N VAL A 222 -9.57 12.45 -5.44
CA VAL A 222 -9.02 13.54 -4.62
C VAL A 222 -7.54 13.79 -4.90
N CYS A 223 -6.81 12.80 -5.43
CA CYS A 223 -5.44 12.97 -5.90
C CYS A 223 -5.01 11.87 -6.88
N SER A 224 -3.85 12.08 -7.49
CA SER A 224 -3.06 11.01 -8.10
C SER A 224 -1.60 11.14 -7.68
N ALA A 225 -0.90 10.02 -7.51
CA ALA A 225 0.47 9.99 -7.02
C ALA A 225 1.35 9.05 -7.84
N LEU A 226 2.66 9.33 -7.86
CA LEU A 226 3.67 8.51 -8.52
C LEU A 226 5.01 8.62 -7.78
N TRP A 227 5.95 7.73 -8.10
CA TRP A 227 7.30 7.74 -7.56
C TRP A 227 8.30 7.93 -8.71
N SER A 228 8.96 9.08 -8.73
CA SER A 228 9.86 9.45 -9.83
C SER A 228 11.22 8.78 -9.69
N ASP A 229 11.64 8.11 -10.77
CA ASP A 229 12.99 7.57 -10.95
C ASP A 229 13.91 8.45 -11.82
N ILE A 230 13.47 9.68 -12.11
CA ILE A 230 14.16 10.63 -13.00
C ILE A 230 14.28 12.02 -12.38
N GLY A 231 14.21 12.10 -11.05
CA GLY A 231 14.37 13.35 -10.29
C GLY A 231 13.11 14.22 -10.16
N LYS A 232 13.23 15.28 -9.36
CA LYS A 232 12.11 16.09 -8.84
C LYS A 232 11.37 16.97 -9.87
N ARG A 233 11.95 17.20 -11.05
CA ARG A 233 11.49 18.28 -11.96
C ARG A 233 10.49 17.82 -13.01
N PHE A 234 10.68 16.63 -13.58
CA PHE A 234 9.91 16.19 -14.75
C PHE A 234 8.41 16.13 -14.45
N TYR A 235 8.02 15.38 -13.41
CA TYR A 235 6.62 15.21 -13.02
C TYR A 235 6.03 16.46 -12.36
N ALA A 236 6.84 17.23 -11.61
CA ALA A 236 6.43 18.52 -11.05
C ALA A 236 5.99 19.50 -12.15
N SER A 237 6.70 19.53 -13.28
CA SER A 237 6.32 20.34 -14.46
C SER A 237 5.03 19.90 -15.16
N LYS A 238 4.41 18.81 -14.69
CA LYS A 238 3.14 18.26 -15.18
C LYS A 238 2.05 18.27 -14.10
N GLY A 239 2.35 18.86 -12.93
CA GLY A 239 1.42 19.06 -11.84
C GLY A 239 1.48 18.00 -10.73
N TRP A 240 2.50 17.12 -10.73
CA TRP A 240 2.84 16.26 -9.59
C TRP A 240 4.08 16.82 -8.87
N PRO A 241 3.97 17.85 -8.02
CA PRO A 241 5.09 18.33 -7.21
C PRO A 241 5.66 17.20 -6.35
N ALA A 242 6.99 17.19 -6.23
CA ALA A 242 7.72 16.25 -5.39
C ALA A 242 7.52 16.56 -3.90
N PHE A 243 7.45 15.52 -3.09
CA PHE A 243 7.43 15.56 -1.63
C PHE A 243 8.81 15.26 -1.08
N ALA A 244 9.13 15.85 0.08
CA ALA A 244 10.35 15.50 0.79
C ALA A 244 10.31 14.01 1.12
N SER A 245 11.42 13.34 0.87
CA SER A 245 11.47 11.90 1.00
C SER A 245 12.86 11.42 1.33
N GLU A 246 12.95 10.67 2.42
CA GLU A 246 14.16 10.06 2.93
C GLU A 246 13.88 8.58 3.20
N HIS A 247 14.92 7.79 3.39
CA HIS A 247 14.83 6.50 4.05
C HIS A 247 16.04 6.27 4.94
N VAL A 248 15.86 5.44 5.97
CA VAL A 248 16.98 4.80 6.66
C VAL A 248 17.31 3.50 5.96
N GLU A 249 18.58 3.31 5.66
CA GLU A 249 19.14 2.05 5.20
C GLU A 249 19.94 1.40 6.32
N VAL A 250 19.64 0.14 6.60
CA VAL A 250 20.35 -0.70 7.57
C VAL A 250 20.92 -1.90 6.81
N PRO A 251 22.26 -2.04 6.69
CA PRO A 251 22.86 -3.19 6.05
C PRO A 251 22.47 -4.49 6.77
N SER A 252 22.17 -5.55 6.01
CA SER A 252 21.78 -6.84 6.61
C SER A 252 22.91 -7.54 7.36
N SER A 253 24.16 -7.08 7.17
CA SER A 253 25.31 -7.47 7.96
C SER A 253 25.33 -6.88 9.38
N SER A 254 24.47 -5.89 9.69
CA SER A 254 24.37 -5.28 11.02
C SER A 254 23.42 -6.04 11.96
N PRO A 255 23.72 -6.15 13.27
CA PRO A 255 25.02 -5.89 13.92
C PRO A 255 26.04 -7.01 13.63
N LEU A 256 27.33 -6.81 13.92
CA LEU A 256 28.34 -7.88 13.93
C LEU A 256 28.85 -8.14 15.36
N PRO A 257 28.80 -9.39 15.87
CA PRO A 257 28.08 -10.54 15.30
C PRO A 257 26.57 -10.31 15.39
N ALA A 258 25.80 -10.78 14.41
CA ALA A 258 24.35 -10.58 14.37
C ALA A 258 23.71 -11.27 15.58
N PRO A 259 23.25 -10.54 16.60
CA PRO A 259 22.44 -11.13 17.65
C PRO A 259 21.13 -11.48 16.98
N GLY A 260 20.85 -12.76 16.84
CA GLY A 260 19.52 -13.20 16.38
C GLY A 260 18.46 -12.71 17.36
N VAL A 261 17.20 -12.67 16.93
CA VAL A 261 16.07 -12.33 17.80
C VAL A 261 16.06 -13.15 19.10
N ALA A 262 16.53 -14.40 19.07
CA ALA A 262 16.70 -15.24 20.25
C ALA A 262 17.63 -14.60 21.32
N THR A 263 18.75 -14.00 20.90
CA THR A 263 19.67 -13.32 21.81
C THR A 263 19.05 -12.05 22.42
N LEU A 264 18.17 -11.35 21.68
CA LEU A 264 17.42 -10.22 22.24
C LEU A 264 16.39 -10.69 23.27
N LEU A 265 15.68 -11.79 23.00
CA LEU A 265 14.75 -12.39 23.96
C LEU A 265 15.46 -12.86 25.23
N GLU A 266 16.63 -13.49 25.09
CA GLU A 266 17.49 -13.89 26.21
C GLU A 266 17.99 -12.68 27.00
N ARG A 267 18.48 -11.64 26.32
CA ARG A 267 18.93 -10.40 26.97
C ARG A 267 17.77 -9.69 27.68
N ALA A 268 16.58 -9.64 27.08
CA ALA A 268 15.40 -9.07 27.73
C ALA A 268 15.04 -9.84 29.00
N ALA A 269 15.06 -11.18 28.94
CA ALA A 269 14.81 -12.04 30.10
C ALA A 269 15.88 -11.90 31.20
N LEU A 270 17.15 -11.76 30.82
CA LEU A 270 18.30 -11.65 31.73
C LEU A 270 18.44 -10.26 32.35
N ALA A 271 18.13 -9.20 31.59
CA ALA A 271 18.37 -7.82 32.02
C ALA A 271 17.55 -7.48 33.26
N ARG A 272 16.31 -8.00 33.39
CA ARG A 272 15.47 -7.93 34.60
C ARG A 272 14.37 -9.02 34.59
N PRO A 273 14.55 -10.18 35.27
CA PRO A 273 13.56 -11.26 35.26
C PRO A 273 12.20 -10.93 35.90
N HIS A 274 12.04 -9.74 36.48
CA HIS A 274 10.80 -9.27 37.13
C HIS A 274 10.23 -7.95 36.57
N LEU A 275 10.76 -7.39 35.48
CA LEU A 275 10.35 -6.05 35.04
C LEU A 275 9.84 -5.91 33.60
N ALA A 276 10.15 -6.77 32.62
CA ALA A 276 9.51 -6.67 31.30
C ALA A 276 9.46 -8.01 30.57
N SER A 277 8.31 -8.36 29.97
CA SER A 277 8.18 -9.50 29.05
C SER A 277 8.08 -9.01 27.61
N LEU A 278 8.77 -9.67 26.67
CA LEU A 278 8.68 -9.40 25.23
C LEU A 278 8.02 -10.59 24.54
N ALA A 279 6.88 -10.34 23.88
CA ALA A 279 6.17 -11.32 23.07
C ALA A 279 6.24 -10.92 21.59
N LEU A 280 6.62 -11.87 20.74
CA LEU A 280 6.72 -11.69 19.29
C LEU A 280 5.68 -12.54 18.57
N ARG A 281 4.99 -11.94 17.60
CA ARG A 281 3.99 -12.61 16.77
C ARG A 281 4.22 -12.27 15.31
N PRO A 282 4.40 -13.27 14.42
CA PRO A 282 4.51 -13.02 12.99
C PRO A 282 3.30 -12.27 12.43
N VAL A 283 3.55 -11.32 11.54
CA VAL A 283 2.48 -10.80 10.66
C VAL A 283 2.33 -11.75 9.49
N THR A 284 1.11 -12.22 9.28
CA THR A 284 0.71 -13.19 8.25
C THR A 284 -0.55 -12.71 7.54
N ALA A 285 -0.94 -13.39 6.46
CA ALA A 285 -2.21 -13.10 5.78
C ALA A 285 -3.44 -13.19 6.72
N GLY A 286 -3.37 -14.04 7.75
CA GLY A 286 -4.47 -14.28 8.68
C GLY A 286 -4.70 -13.17 9.72
N ASN A 287 -3.69 -12.37 10.05
CA ASN A 287 -3.82 -11.27 11.02
C ASN A 287 -3.68 -9.88 10.40
N LEU A 288 -3.24 -9.76 9.14
CA LEU A 288 -3.05 -8.50 8.44
C LEU A 288 -4.30 -7.61 8.44
N ALA A 289 -5.49 -8.18 8.19
CA ALA A 289 -6.72 -7.40 8.12
C ALA A 289 -7.05 -6.68 9.44
N ARG A 290 -6.83 -7.35 10.58
CA ARG A 290 -6.98 -6.76 11.91
C ARG A 290 -5.98 -5.62 12.11
N LEU A 291 -4.72 -5.84 11.77
CA LEU A 291 -3.65 -4.84 11.91
C LEU A 291 -3.94 -3.58 11.08
N CYS A 292 -4.41 -3.77 9.85
CA CYS A 292 -4.81 -2.69 8.95
C CYS A 292 -5.99 -1.87 9.50
N ALA A 293 -7.00 -2.54 10.06
CA ALA A 293 -8.14 -1.85 10.67
C ALA A 293 -7.74 -1.03 11.91
N GLU A 294 -6.87 -1.59 12.76
CA GLU A 294 -6.28 -0.87 13.89
C GLU A 294 -5.44 0.33 13.42
N ASP A 295 -4.64 0.15 12.36
CA ASP A 295 -3.82 1.20 11.77
C ASP A 295 -4.66 2.34 11.21
N GLU A 296 -5.69 2.01 10.44
CA GLU A 296 -6.59 3.01 9.86
C GLU A 296 -7.28 3.82 10.96
N ALA A 297 -7.78 3.17 12.02
CA ALA A 297 -8.41 3.88 13.13
C ALA A 297 -7.44 4.87 13.80
N ARG A 298 -6.17 4.47 13.98
CA ARG A 298 -5.11 5.36 14.51
C ARG A 298 -4.80 6.51 13.54
N LEU A 299 -4.62 6.19 12.27
CA LEU A 299 -4.28 7.15 11.21
C LEU A 299 -5.38 8.20 11.04
N ARG A 300 -6.67 7.81 11.13
CA ARG A 300 -7.79 8.76 11.15
C ARG A 300 -7.67 9.75 12.33
N ARG A 301 -7.36 9.29 13.54
CA ARG A 301 -7.13 10.20 14.68
C ARG A 301 -5.92 11.12 14.46
N GLN A 302 -4.85 10.59 13.88
CA GLN A 302 -3.64 11.38 13.56
C GLN A 302 -3.94 12.47 12.52
N LEU A 303 -4.62 12.15 11.42
CA LEU A 303 -4.99 13.09 10.36
C LEU A 303 -5.87 14.22 10.89
N ALA A 304 -6.91 13.91 11.66
CA ALA A 304 -7.82 14.91 12.23
C ALA A 304 -7.07 15.90 13.14
N ARG A 305 -6.18 15.39 14.01
CA ARG A 305 -5.37 16.22 14.89
C ARG A 305 -4.36 17.07 14.13
N HIS A 306 -3.62 16.47 13.19
CA HIS A 306 -2.64 17.18 12.37
C HIS A 306 -3.31 18.31 11.60
N ALA A 307 -4.44 18.05 10.95
CA ALA A 307 -5.16 19.06 10.19
C ALA A 307 -5.63 20.23 11.06
N ARG A 308 -6.06 19.94 12.30
CA ARG A 308 -6.43 20.97 13.28
C ARG A 308 -5.22 21.79 13.74
N ALA A 309 -4.12 21.12 14.10
CA ALA A 309 -2.93 21.75 14.67
C ALA A 309 -2.14 22.55 13.62
N ALA A 310 -1.83 21.93 12.48
CA ALA A 310 -1.07 22.54 11.40
C ALA A 310 -1.90 23.52 10.54
N ARG A 311 -3.22 23.56 10.73
CA ARG A 311 -4.16 24.38 9.92
C ARG A 311 -4.01 24.12 8.42
N ARG A 312 -3.66 22.89 8.04
CA ARG A 312 -3.45 22.44 6.66
C ARG A 312 -4.13 21.10 6.45
N THR A 313 -4.52 20.81 5.21
CA THR A 313 -5.11 19.49 4.89
C THR A 313 -4.07 18.41 5.18
N ALA A 314 -4.47 17.38 5.91
CA ALA A 314 -3.66 16.18 6.16
C ALA A 314 -4.18 15.04 5.29
N PHE A 315 -3.28 14.26 4.69
CA PHE A 315 -3.59 13.17 3.77
C PHE A 315 -2.75 11.93 4.08
N ALA A 316 -3.33 10.74 3.90
CA ALA A 316 -2.60 9.49 3.83
C ALA A 316 -3.29 8.50 2.89
N PHE A 317 -2.51 7.58 2.30
CA PHE A 317 -3.07 6.37 1.72
C PHE A 317 -3.62 5.47 2.83
N ALA A 318 -4.81 4.89 2.64
CA ALA A 318 -5.33 3.95 3.62
C ALA A 318 -4.45 2.69 3.67
N PRO A 319 -4.14 2.15 4.86
CA PRO A 319 -3.38 0.91 5.00
C PRO A 319 -4.30 -0.28 4.67
N ASP A 320 -4.75 -0.38 3.42
CA ASP A 320 -5.64 -1.44 2.97
C ASP A 320 -4.91 -2.79 2.90
N PRO A 321 -5.47 -3.89 3.45
CA PRO A 321 -4.87 -5.22 3.38
C PRO A 321 -4.46 -5.64 1.95
N ASP A 322 -5.23 -5.25 0.94
CA ASP A 322 -4.98 -5.67 -0.43
C ASP A 322 -3.79 -4.93 -1.06
N VAL A 323 -3.42 -3.76 -0.53
CA VAL A 323 -2.16 -3.09 -0.88
C VAL A 323 -0.96 -3.94 -0.44
N PHE A 324 -0.93 -4.40 0.80
CA PHE A 324 0.17 -5.24 1.29
C PHE A 324 0.20 -6.60 0.59
N ARG A 325 -0.97 -7.21 0.35
CA ARG A 325 -1.07 -8.48 -0.39
C ARG A 325 -0.60 -8.34 -1.84
N TRP A 326 -0.83 -7.21 -2.50
CA TRP A 326 -0.27 -6.96 -3.83
C TRP A 326 1.26 -6.96 -3.81
N HIS A 327 1.87 -6.30 -2.83
CA HIS A 327 3.33 -6.33 -2.63
C HIS A 327 3.85 -7.74 -2.36
N TRP A 328 3.14 -8.54 -1.56
CA TRP A 328 3.51 -9.93 -1.28
C TRP A 328 3.32 -10.85 -2.48
N ALA A 329 2.25 -10.69 -3.26
CA ALA A 329 2.00 -11.46 -4.47
C ALA A 329 3.11 -11.21 -5.50
N ARG A 330 3.55 -9.96 -5.67
CA ARG A 330 4.71 -9.61 -6.51
C ARG A 330 5.97 -10.32 -6.05
N GLU A 331 6.23 -10.29 -4.75
CA GLU A 331 7.40 -10.94 -4.17
C GLU A 331 7.34 -12.47 -4.34
N GLU A 332 6.22 -13.10 -4.01
CA GLU A 332 6.00 -14.56 -4.13
C GLU A 332 6.21 -15.05 -5.54
N PHE A 333 5.67 -14.31 -6.52
CA PHE A 333 5.84 -14.63 -7.93
C PHE A 333 7.32 -14.65 -8.33
N ILE A 334 8.09 -13.66 -7.88
CA ILE A 334 9.53 -13.57 -8.15
C ILE A 334 10.27 -14.70 -7.45
N VAL A 335 9.99 -14.91 -6.16
CA VAL A 335 10.65 -15.94 -5.34
C VAL A 335 10.50 -17.32 -5.97
N ALA A 336 9.28 -17.68 -6.40
CA ALA A 336 8.99 -18.99 -6.97
C ALA A 336 9.78 -19.31 -8.25
N ARG A 337 10.30 -18.28 -8.95
CA ARG A 337 11.03 -18.40 -10.21
C ARG A 337 12.53 -18.23 -10.05
N VAL A 338 12.95 -17.36 -9.14
CA VAL A 338 14.36 -17.02 -8.93
C VAL A 338 15.05 -17.96 -7.93
N PHE A 339 14.30 -18.49 -6.95
CA PHE A 339 14.84 -19.35 -5.89
C PHE A 339 14.15 -20.72 -5.90
N PRO A 340 14.46 -21.59 -6.87
CA PRO A 340 13.81 -22.90 -7.00
C PRO A 340 13.99 -23.73 -5.72
N GLY A 341 12.91 -24.39 -5.29
CA GLY A 341 12.90 -25.21 -4.07
C GLY A 341 12.72 -24.43 -2.76
N ARG A 342 12.58 -23.10 -2.81
CA ARG A 342 12.20 -22.29 -1.64
C ARG A 342 10.78 -21.75 -1.80
N ALA A 343 9.94 -22.02 -0.80
CA ALA A 343 8.65 -21.34 -0.67
C ALA A 343 8.85 -19.96 -0.07
N ALA A 344 8.07 -18.97 -0.50
CA ALA A 344 8.08 -17.66 0.11
C ALA A 344 7.70 -17.78 1.60
N SER A 345 8.35 -16.99 2.47
CA SER A 345 8.11 -17.08 3.91
C SER A 345 6.68 -16.67 4.26
N GLU A 346 6.01 -17.40 5.14
CA GLU A 346 4.73 -16.96 5.73
C GLU A 346 4.91 -15.73 6.65
N VAL A 347 6.13 -15.52 7.16
CA VAL A 347 6.45 -14.36 8.01
C VAL A 347 6.72 -13.15 7.14
N ARG A 348 5.79 -12.21 7.16
CA ARG A 348 5.82 -10.98 6.35
C ARG A 348 5.93 -9.71 7.19
N GLY A 349 6.19 -9.89 8.47
CA GLY A 349 6.24 -8.84 9.45
C GLY A 349 6.39 -9.41 10.85
N MET A 350 6.49 -8.53 11.83
CA MET A 350 6.51 -8.89 13.23
C MET A 350 5.66 -7.91 14.04
N GLU A 351 4.93 -8.42 15.02
CA GLU A 351 4.31 -7.66 16.09
C GLU A 351 5.07 -7.95 17.38
N ALA A 352 5.62 -6.91 18.00
CA ALA A 352 6.31 -6.93 19.28
C ALA A 352 5.45 -6.29 20.36
N VAL A 353 5.24 -7.00 21.46
CA VAL A 353 4.52 -6.52 22.64
C VAL A 353 5.45 -6.61 23.84
N VAL A 354 5.71 -5.48 24.48
CA VAL A 354 6.47 -5.38 25.72
C VAL A 354 5.51 -5.06 26.86
N THR A 355 5.48 -5.90 27.89
CA THR A 355 4.62 -5.71 29.07
C THR A 355 5.46 -5.59 30.33
N TYR A 356 5.16 -4.62 31.19
CA TYR A 356 5.78 -4.47 32.51
C TYR A 356 4.74 -4.75 33.60
N PRO A 357 5.07 -5.56 34.62
CA PRO A 357 4.26 -5.63 35.82
C PRO A 357 4.27 -4.26 36.52
N SER A 358 3.08 -3.78 36.90
CA SER A 358 2.95 -2.54 37.66
C SER A 358 3.76 -2.63 38.96
N PRO A 359 4.52 -1.60 39.38
CA PRO A 359 5.14 -1.61 40.69
C PRO A 359 4.02 -1.72 41.72
N SER A 360 4.00 -2.84 42.47
CA SER A 360 3.10 -3.00 43.60
C SER A 360 3.22 -1.76 44.48
N SER A 361 2.11 -1.06 44.73
CA SER A 361 2.06 -0.04 45.77
C SER A 361 2.51 -0.72 47.06
N SER A 362 3.76 -0.49 47.47
CA SER A 362 4.21 -0.84 48.81
C SER A 362 3.47 0.09 49.75
N THR A 363 2.31 -0.33 50.24
CA THR A 363 1.70 0.28 51.41
C THR A 363 2.73 0.18 52.53
N PRO A 364 3.10 1.28 53.20
CA PRO A 364 3.83 1.18 54.45
C PRO A 364 2.95 0.42 55.43
N ILE A 365 3.45 -0.67 56.00
CA ILE A 365 2.81 -1.35 57.12
C ILE A 365 2.79 -0.37 58.28
N SER A 366 1.65 0.29 58.52
CA SER A 366 1.40 1.01 59.76
C SER A 366 0.91 0.00 60.79
N ASN A 367 1.76 -0.31 61.77
CA ASN A 367 1.34 -0.99 62.98
C ASN A 367 0.30 -0.12 63.72
N GLY A 368 -0.93 -0.60 63.81
CA GLY A 368 -1.98 0.04 64.58
C GLY A 368 -3.11 -0.95 64.85
N ALA A 369 -3.15 -1.48 66.07
CA ALA A 369 -4.20 -2.34 66.56
C ALA A 369 -5.53 -1.58 66.70
N SER A 370 -6.64 -2.17 66.24
CA SER A 370 -8.00 -1.94 66.76
C SER A 370 -9.00 -2.88 66.08
N THR A 371 -9.96 -3.33 66.89
CA THR A 371 -10.98 -4.40 66.76
C THR A 371 -12.18 -4.11 65.84
N ASP A 372 -12.77 -5.18 65.29
CA ASP A 372 -14.18 -5.49 64.87
C ASP A 372 -15.01 -4.38 64.16
N VAL A 373 -15.87 -4.59 63.13
CA VAL A 373 -16.93 -5.58 62.91
C VAL A 373 -17.35 -5.57 61.41
N ALA A 374 -17.92 -6.69 60.95
CA ALA A 374 -18.54 -7.03 59.66
C ALA A 374 -19.09 -5.93 58.71
N ALA A 375 -18.83 -6.08 57.40
CA ALA A 375 -19.81 -5.93 56.31
C ALA A 375 -19.22 -6.29 54.91
N GLU A 376 -20.06 -6.96 54.11
CA GLU A 376 -20.12 -6.94 52.64
C GLU A 376 -19.12 -7.75 51.78
N THR A 377 -19.64 -8.89 51.32
CA THR A 377 -19.29 -9.56 50.06
C THR A 377 -19.63 -8.65 48.86
N ARG A 378 -18.63 -8.06 48.20
CA ARG A 378 -18.72 -7.49 46.85
C ARG A 378 -17.32 -7.33 46.25
N GLY A 379 -17.16 -7.72 44.98
CA GLY A 379 -16.08 -7.20 44.13
C GLY A 379 -15.08 -8.24 43.66
N VAL A 380 -15.32 -8.74 42.45
CA VAL A 380 -14.38 -9.43 41.57
C VAL A 380 -13.15 -8.55 41.36
N GLY A 381 -11.97 -9.18 41.36
CA GLY A 381 -10.65 -8.53 41.39
C GLY A 381 -10.47 -7.39 40.38
N GLU A 382 -10.09 -6.24 40.91
CA GLU A 382 -9.47 -5.16 40.15
C GLU A 382 -8.11 -5.65 39.63
N GLY A 383 -8.03 -5.92 38.33
CA GLY A 383 -6.78 -6.26 37.66
C GLY A 383 -5.79 -5.10 37.76
N GLN A 384 -4.60 -5.39 38.25
CA GLN A 384 -3.47 -4.44 38.25
C GLN A 384 -3.26 -3.90 36.83
N ALA A 385 -3.19 -2.57 36.69
CA ALA A 385 -2.95 -1.92 35.41
C ALA A 385 -1.52 -2.21 34.91
N GLU A 386 -1.38 -3.18 34.00
CA GLU A 386 -0.13 -3.48 33.30
C GLU A 386 0.17 -2.40 32.24
N SER A 387 1.40 -1.86 32.22
CA SER A 387 1.81 -0.98 31.12
C SER A 387 2.27 -1.83 29.95
N ARG A 388 1.66 -1.61 28.78
CA ARG A 388 1.89 -2.38 27.55
C ARG A 388 2.34 -1.47 26.42
N THR A 389 3.48 -1.77 25.82
CA THR A 389 3.95 -1.13 24.58
C THR A 389 3.83 -2.12 23.44
N ARG A 390 3.21 -1.72 22.33
CA ARG A 390 3.06 -2.56 21.14
C ARG A 390 3.58 -1.83 19.92
N MET A 391 4.36 -2.55 19.12
CA MET A 391 4.88 -2.09 17.85
C MET A 391 4.75 -3.21 16.83
N TRP A 392 4.46 -2.90 15.58
CA TRP A 392 4.49 -3.90 14.54
C TRP A 392 4.95 -3.31 13.21
N ALA A 393 5.56 -4.15 12.39
CA ALA A 393 5.95 -3.81 11.05
C ALA A 393 5.55 -4.90 10.07
N VAL A 394 5.25 -4.49 8.85
CA VAL A 394 5.04 -5.37 7.69
C VAL A 394 6.07 -5.01 6.63
N TRP A 395 6.56 -6.01 5.91
CA TRP A 395 7.60 -5.84 4.90
C TRP A 395 7.35 -6.65 3.63
N THR A 396 8.11 -6.31 2.59
CA THR A 396 8.23 -7.07 1.33
C THR A 396 9.69 -7.11 0.91
N ARG A 397 10.06 -8.07 0.07
CA ARG A 397 11.40 -8.18 -0.53
C ARG A 397 11.34 -7.75 -2.00
N ASN A 398 12.31 -6.96 -2.42
CA ASN A 398 12.52 -6.64 -3.83
C ASN A 398 13.84 -7.23 -4.28
N PHE A 399 13.82 -7.85 -5.45
CA PHE A 399 14.94 -8.60 -6.00
C PHE A 399 15.41 -7.93 -7.29
N GLY A 400 16.66 -7.48 -7.30
CA GLY A 400 17.27 -6.86 -8.47
C GLY A 400 17.70 -7.88 -9.53
N ALA A 401 18.28 -7.41 -10.63
CA ALA A 401 18.93 -8.32 -11.58
C ALA A 401 20.00 -9.15 -10.87
N ASP A 402 20.14 -10.42 -11.24
CA ASP A 402 21.09 -11.37 -10.62
C ASP A 402 20.81 -11.63 -9.12
N ALA A 403 19.56 -11.50 -8.68
CA ALA A 403 19.18 -11.60 -7.26
C ALA A 403 19.69 -12.85 -6.52
N ALA A 404 19.86 -13.98 -7.21
CA ALA A 404 20.40 -15.19 -6.61
C ALA A 404 21.91 -15.10 -6.28
N SER A 405 22.67 -14.29 -7.01
CA SER A 405 24.13 -14.19 -6.90
C SER A 405 24.62 -12.84 -6.38
N ASN A 406 23.76 -11.81 -6.32
CA ASN A 406 24.14 -10.47 -5.86
C ASN A 406 23.19 -9.92 -4.78
N PRO A 407 23.44 -10.26 -3.50
CA PRO A 407 22.62 -9.80 -2.39
C PRO A 407 22.53 -8.27 -2.27
N ALA A 408 23.56 -7.53 -2.72
CA ALA A 408 23.59 -6.07 -2.62
C ALA A 408 22.51 -5.38 -3.49
N LYS A 409 21.97 -6.07 -4.50
CA LYS A 409 20.87 -5.57 -5.34
C LYS A 409 19.48 -5.92 -4.79
N ASN A 410 19.41 -6.68 -3.71
CA ASN A 410 18.17 -7.11 -3.09
C ASN A 410 17.92 -6.30 -1.82
N THR A 411 16.68 -5.85 -1.63
CA THR A 411 16.31 -4.99 -0.51
C THR A 411 15.04 -5.52 0.14
N LEU A 412 15.05 -5.63 1.47
CA LEU A 412 13.82 -5.77 2.24
C LEU A 412 13.31 -4.38 2.58
N TYR A 413 12.07 -4.08 2.18
CA TYR A 413 11.42 -2.83 2.52
C TYR A 413 10.44 -3.04 3.66
N ILE A 414 10.58 -2.25 4.73
CA ILE A 414 9.49 -2.06 5.68
C ILE A 414 8.40 -1.27 4.95
N LEU A 415 7.28 -1.93 4.67
CA LEU A 415 6.12 -1.36 4.00
C LEU A 415 5.41 -0.37 4.91
N ARG A 416 5.20 -0.75 6.17
CA ARG A 416 4.57 0.05 7.21
C ARG A 416 5.16 -0.28 8.58
N LEU A 417 5.55 0.73 9.35
CA LEU A 417 5.89 0.60 10.78
C LEU A 417 4.82 1.32 11.62
N VAL A 418 4.29 0.63 12.61
CA VAL A 418 3.26 1.14 13.52
C VAL A 418 3.74 1.03 14.96
N ILE A 419 3.61 2.14 15.67
CA ILE A 419 3.75 2.21 17.12
C ILE A 419 2.35 2.46 17.68
N ASP A 420 1.86 1.57 18.55
CA ASP A 420 0.57 1.78 19.19
C ASP A 420 0.63 3.01 20.11
N ASP A 421 -0.48 3.75 20.14
CA ASP A 421 -0.63 5.02 20.88
C ASP A 421 0.43 6.07 20.55
N ASP A 422 1.01 6.01 19.33
CA ASP A 422 1.71 7.13 18.67
C ASP A 422 0.75 8.24 18.28
N ASP A 423 0.21 8.82 19.34
CA ASP A 423 -0.11 10.22 19.36
C ASP A 423 1.20 10.96 19.22
N ASP A 424 1.59 11.27 17.98
CA ASP A 424 2.67 12.20 17.61
C ASP A 424 2.37 13.58 18.23
N ASN A 425 2.48 13.67 19.56
CA ASN A 425 2.37 14.87 20.39
C ASN A 425 3.71 15.63 20.43
N ASN A 426 4.64 15.27 19.55
CA ASN A 426 5.92 15.96 19.43
C ASN A 426 5.78 17.04 18.35
N ASP A 427 5.05 18.10 18.70
CA ASP A 427 5.44 19.42 18.20
C ASP A 427 6.93 19.61 18.51
N ASP A 428 7.64 20.32 17.64
CA ASP A 428 9.07 20.65 17.77
C ASP A 428 9.43 21.36 19.11
N CYS A 429 8.43 21.69 19.92
CA CYS A 429 8.50 22.32 21.24
C CYS A 429 8.27 21.38 22.45
N GLY A 430 8.17 20.06 22.26
CA GLY A 430 8.39 19.08 23.35
C GLY A 430 7.36 19.03 24.49
N ASN A 431 6.14 19.55 24.31
CA ASN A 431 5.10 19.49 25.33
C ASN A 431 4.03 18.44 24.99
N SER A 432 4.06 17.29 25.68
CA SER A 432 2.99 16.29 25.62
C SER A 432 1.82 16.68 26.53
N VAL A 433 0.62 16.86 25.98
CA VAL A 433 -0.61 17.00 26.77
C VAL A 433 -1.34 15.66 26.80
N GLY A 434 -1.38 15.02 27.98
CA GLY A 434 -2.49 14.12 28.38
C GLY A 434 -2.39 12.62 28.11
N GLY A 435 -1.28 12.08 27.59
CA GLY A 435 -1.06 10.62 27.47
C GLY A 435 -0.20 10.07 28.62
N ALA A 436 -0.45 8.84 29.08
CA ALA A 436 0.50 8.14 29.94
C ALA A 436 1.86 8.07 29.22
N ALA A 437 2.91 8.63 29.82
CA ALA A 437 4.25 8.63 29.21
C ALA A 437 4.68 7.18 28.92
N ARG A 438 4.92 6.85 27.65
CA ARG A 438 5.42 5.51 27.27
C ARG A 438 6.79 5.31 27.88
N ASP A 439 7.06 4.10 28.40
CA ASP A 439 8.41 3.76 28.84
C ASP A 439 9.37 3.76 27.63
N PRO A 440 10.35 4.67 27.57
CA PRO A 440 11.28 4.74 26.44
C PRO A 440 12.07 3.44 26.25
N LYS A 441 12.31 2.68 27.32
CA LYS A 441 13.02 1.39 27.25
C LYS A 441 12.15 0.31 26.62
N ALA A 442 10.86 0.28 26.95
CA ALA A 442 9.89 -0.62 26.34
C ALA A 442 9.81 -0.37 24.83
N LEU A 443 9.78 0.91 24.45
CA LEU A 443 9.70 1.32 23.06
C LEU A 443 10.97 0.97 22.28
N GLN A 444 12.15 1.20 22.86
CA GLN A 444 13.43 0.79 22.27
C GLN A 444 13.50 -0.74 22.11
N LEU A 445 13.12 -1.50 23.14
CA LEU A 445 13.13 -2.97 23.08
C LEU A 445 12.19 -3.51 22.00
N ALA A 446 10.98 -2.95 21.88
CA ALA A 446 10.05 -3.32 20.83
C ALA A 446 10.64 -3.01 19.44
N PHE A 447 11.22 -1.82 19.25
CA PHE A 447 11.86 -1.43 17.99
C PHE A 447 13.02 -2.33 17.61
N ASP A 448 13.92 -2.62 18.55
CA ASP A 448 15.06 -3.50 18.34
C ASP A 448 14.57 -4.89 17.91
N ALA A 449 13.53 -5.42 18.56
CA ALA A 449 12.96 -6.71 18.18
C ALA A 449 12.37 -6.71 16.76
N ILE A 450 11.70 -5.63 16.34
CA ILE A 450 11.18 -5.46 14.98
C ILE A 450 12.33 -5.42 13.96
N MET A 451 13.33 -4.57 14.18
CA MET A 451 14.43 -4.37 13.24
C MET A 451 15.30 -5.62 13.12
N HIS A 452 15.60 -6.30 14.23
CA HIS A 452 16.32 -7.58 14.18
C HIS A 452 15.52 -8.67 13.46
N SER A 453 14.19 -8.72 13.64
CA SER A 453 13.33 -9.65 12.90
C SER A 453 13.37 -9.37 11.39
N ALA A 454 13.33 -8.09 10.99
CA ALA A 454 13.44 -7.68 9.60
C ALA A 454 14.84 -8.01 9.02
N LEU A 455 15.91 -7.82 9.79
CA LEU A 455 17.27 -8.16 9.39
C LEU A 455 17.48 -9.68 9.24
N ASP A 456 16.91 -10.49 10.14
CA ASP A 456 16.89 -11.95 10.01
C ASP A 456 16.14 -12.38 8.74
N ALA A 457 14.97 -11.78 8.49
CA ALA A 457 14.20 -12.01 7.26
C ALA A 457 14.95 -11.58 5.99
N ALA A 458 15.70 -10.48 6.05
CA ALA A 458 16.55 -10.00 4.96
C ALA A 458 17.70 -10.98 4.69
N ARG A 459 18.43 -11.40 5.73
CA ARG A 459 19.54 -12.38 5.62
C ARG A 459 19.07 -13.71 5.05
N ALA A 460 17.92 -14.22 5.52
CA ALA A 460 17.34 -15.48 5.07
C ALA A 460 17.00 -15.49 3.57
N TRP A 461 16.88 -14.31 2.94
CA TRP A 461 16.52 -14.13 1.53
C TRP A 461 17.57 -13.36 0.73
N HIS A 462 18.81 -13.33 1.22
CA HIS A 462 19.93 -12.66 0.54
C HIS A 462 19.62 -11.21 0.17
N CYS A 463 18.91 -10.47 1.03
CA CYS A 463 18.76 -9.02 0.91
C CYS A 463 19.95 -8.34 1.57
N GLY A 464 20.62 -7.45 0.85
CA GLY A 464 21.81 -6.73 1.32
C GLY A 464 21.50 -5.63 2.33
N ALA A 465 20.27 -5.11 2.33
CA ALA A 465 19.84 -4.08 3.26
C ALA A 465 18.33 -4.15 3.58
N VAL A 466 17.97 -3.54 4.70
CA VAL A 466 16.61 -3.20 5.11
C VAL A 466 16.40 -1.70 4.94
N HIS A 467 15.35 -1.30 4.22
CA HIS A 467 15.00 0.12 4.03
C HIS A 467 13.69 0.44 4.75
N LEU A 468 13.68 1.51 5.53
CA LEU A 468 12.49 2.08 6.15
C LEU A 468 12.32 3.53 5.70
N TRP A 469 11.19 3.81 5.03
CA TRP A 469 10.94 5.09 4.39
C TRP A 469 10.38 6.12 5.37
N ASN A 470 10.81 7.37 5.21
CA ASN A 470 10.28 8.54 5.91
C ASN A 470 10.07 8.34 7.44
N PRO A 471 11.13 7.98 8.19
CA PRO A 471 11.04 7.76 9.63
C PRO A 471 10.57 9.03 10.36
N THR A 472 9.57 8.89 11.23
CA THR A 472 9.12 9.97 12.11
C THR A 472 10.24 10.39 13.07
N PRO A 473 10.18 11.59 13.69
CA PRO A 473 11.15 11.98 14.71
C PRO A 473 11.30 10.96 15.86
N ALA A 474 10.20 10.28 16.24
CA ALA A 474 10.24 9.20 17.22
C ALA A 474 11.04 7.99 16.71
N VAL A 475 10.76 7.53 15.47
CA VAL A 475 11.50 6.42 14.85
C VAL A 475 12.98 6.76 14.68
N ARG A 476 13.35 8.00 14.34
CA ARG A 476 14.75 8.42 14.25
C ARG A 476 15.50 8.27 15.58
N ARG A 477 14.85 8.62 16.70
CA ARG A 477 15.44 8.41 18.04
C ARG A 477 15.65 6.92 18.34
N LEU A 478 14.69 6.07 17.96
CA LEU A 478 14.80 4.62 18.14
C LEU A 478 15.90 4.01 17.27
N VAL A 479 16.04 4.46 16.02
CA VAL A 479 17.15 4.08 15.14
C VAL A 479 18.48 4.44 15.78
N ALA A 480 18.64 5.67 16.27
CA ALA A 480 19.86 6.12 16.94
C ALA A 480 20.16 5.30 18.22
N GLY A 481 19.13 4.89 18.96
CA GLY A 481 19.26 4.08 20.18
C GLY A 481 19.49 2.58 19.95
N SER A 482 19.29 2.07 18.73
CA SER A 482 19.32 0.63 18.43
C SER A 482 20.71 -0.01 18.38
N GLY A 483 21.76 0.82 18.26
CA GLY A 483 23.13 0.33 18.02
C GLY A 483 23.34 -0.33 16.65
N LEU A 484 22.36 -0.27 15.74
CA LEU A 484 22.48 -0.75 14.37
C LEU A 484 23.31 0.23 13.53
N ALA A 485 24.21 -0.29 12.69
CA ALA A 485 24.82 0.50 11.64
C ALA A 485 23.73 0.94 10.65
N HIS A 486 23.61 2.25 10.43
CA HIS A 486 22.56 2.82 9.58
C HIS A 486 23.04 4.08 8.88
N ARG A 487 22.37 4.42 7.77
CA ARG A 487 22.51 5.72 7.10
C ARG A 487 21.14 6.27 6.74
N PHE A 488 20.98 7.59 6.86
CA PHE A 488 19.84 8.30 6.31
C PHE A 488 20.17 8.75 4.89
N VAL A 489 19.24 8.53 3.96
CA VAL A 489 19.42 8.80 2.53
C VAL A 489 18.26 9.66 2.03
N ASP A 490 18.57 10.90 1.68
CA ASP A 490 17.65 11.77 0.95
C ASP A 490 17.47 11.27 -0.48
N ARG A 491 16.23 10.99 -0.87
CA ARG A 491 15.91 10.52 -2.21
C ARG A 491 15.81 11.70 -3.16
N GLU A 492 16.87 11.90 -3.93
CA GLU A 492 16.99 12.99 -4.93
C GLU A 492 16.84 12.49 -6.38
N VAL A 493 17.01 11.20 -6.61
CA VAL A 493 17.08 10.59 -7.95
C VAL A 493 15.93 9.61 -8.17
N ASP A 494 15.79 8.64 -7.27
CA ASP A 494 14.90 7.50 -7.42
C ASP A 494 13.81 7.42 -6.35
N SER A 495 12.67 6.84 -6.76
CA SER A 495 11.52 6.62 -5.90
C SER A 495 11.03 7.86 -5.14
N ILE A 496 11.02 9.02 -5.81
CA ILE A 496 10.62 10.31 -5.20
C ILE A 496 9.09 10.44 -5.26
N PRO A 497 8.39 10.45 -4.11
CA PRO A 497 6.94 10.59 -4.05
C PRO A 497 6.53 11.95 -4.62
N SER A 498 5.61 11.93 -5.58
CA SER A 498 5.09 13.12 -6.25
C SER A 498 3.57 12.99 -6.36
N MET A 499 2.83 14.04 -6.01
CA MET A 499 1.37 13.95 -5.94
C MET A 499 0.70 15.20 -6.53
N MET A 500 -0.31 14.97 -7.36
CA MET A 500 -1.24 15.99 -7.84
C MET A 500 -2.49 15.93 -6.97
N TRP A 501 -2.81 17.03 -6.28
CA TRP A 501 -3.98 17.14 -5.41
C TRP A 501 -5.16 17.77 -6.17
N TYR A 502 -6.31 17.09 -6.18
CA TYR A 502 -7.56 17.54 -6.82
C TYR A 502 -8.62 18.01 -5.82
N GLY A 503 -8.47 17.65 -4.54
CA GLY A 503 -9.43 17.97 -3.48
C GLY A 503 -9.54 19.46 -3.16
N PRO A 504 -10.38 19.83 -2.17
CA PRO A 504 -10.62 21.22 -1.78
C PRO A 504 -9.32 22.00 -1.54
N GLY A 505 -9.27 23.25 -1.99
CA GLY A 505 -8.06 24.08 -1.96
C GLY A 505 -7.03 23.78 -3.07
N GLY A 506 -7.21 22.71 -3.85
CA GLY A 506 -6.46 22.44 -5.06
C GLY A 506 -6.89 23.37 -6.19
N GLY A 507 -6.22 24.51 -6.34
CA GLY A 507 -6.38 25.39 -7.50
C GLY A 507 -6.19 24.58 -8.78
N GLY A 508 -7.27 24.49 -9.57
CA GLY A 508 -7.34 23.65 -10.75
C GLY A 508 -6.16 23.85 -11.69
N GLY A 509 -5.66 22.74 -12.23
CA GLY A 509 -4.85 22.75 -13.43
C GLY A 509 -5.64 23.40 -14.55
N GLY A 510 -5.38 24.69 -14.77
CA GLY A 510 -6.03 25.52 -15.76
C GLY A 510 -5.24 26.79 -15.91
N ASP A 511 -4.48 26.84 -17.00
CA ASP A 511 -3.62 27.93 -17.46
C ASP A 511 -2.22 28.04 -16.84
N GLY A 512 -1.24 28.05 -17.74
CA GLY A 512 0.16 28.16 -17.45
C GLY A 512 0.48 29.57 -17.00
N GLY A 513 0.81 29.75 -15.72
CA GLY A 513 1.45 30.96 -15.24
C GLY A 513 0.89 31.49 -13.94
N SER A 514 1.26 30.87 -12.82
CA SER A 514 1.37 31.63 -11.58
C SER A 514 2.71 31.34 -10.93
N LYS A 515 3.63 32.27 -11.15
CA LYS A 515 4.84 32.46 -10.34
C LYS A 515 4.40 33.00 -8.97
N SER A 516 3.89 32.13 -8.10
CA SER A 516 3.88 32.40 -6.67
C SER A 516 4.03 31.09 -5.92
N GLY A 517 5.12 30.98 -5.15
CA GLY A 517 5.48 29.79 -4.38
C GLY A 517 4.51 29.52 -3.24
N LYS A 518 3.29 29.10 -3.54
CA LYS A 518 2.43 28.44 -2.55
C LYS A 518 2.98 27.02 -2.35
N GLY A 519 3.39 26.71 -1.12
CA GLY A 519 3.90 25.39 -0.74
C GLY A 519 2.91 24.26 -1.03
N GLN A 520 3.31 23.01 -0.79
CA GLN A 520 2.45 21.84 -1.00
C GLN A 520 1.06 22.08 -0.40
N ALA A 521 0.01 21.82 -1.18
CA ALA A 521 -1.38 22.08 -0.77
C ALA A 521 -1.84 21.20 0.41
N VAL A 522 -1.09 20.15 0.73
CA VAL A 522 -1.46 19.09 1.67
C VAL A 522 -0.21 18.51 2.35
N ASP A 523 -0.36 18.10 3.60
CA ASP A 523 0.66 17.35 4.34
C ASP A 523 0.41 15.85 4.19
N TRP A 524 1.38 15.16 3.60
CA TRP A 524 1.31 13.71 3.37
C TRP A 524 1.86 12.95 4.59
N ILE A 525 0.96 12.43 5.41
CA ILE A 525 1.22 11.59 6.57
C ILE A 525 1.35 10.13 6.14
N ALA A 526 2.21 9.37 6.82
CA ALA A 526 2.46 7.96 6.52
C ALA A 526 2.91 7.71 5.05
N ASN A 527 3.74 8.60 4.50
CA ASN A 527 4.37 8.44 3.18
C ASN A 527 5.44 7.32 3.21
N GLU A 528 5.03 6.10 3.46
CA GLU A 528 5.91 4.92 3.60
C GLU A 528 5.86 4.04 2.34
N LYS A 529 6.63 2.95 2.31
CA LYS A 529 6.77 2.13 1.10
C LYS A 529 5.46 1.48 0.65
N TYR A 530 4.50 1.20 1.55
CA TYR A 530 3.19 0.67 1.16
C TYR A 530 2.42 1.60 0.20
N CYS A 531 2.70 2.91 0.23
CA CYS A 531 2.08 3.87 -0.68
C CYS A 531 2.51 3.62 -2.14
N TRP A 532 3.72 3.09 -2.37
CA TRP A 532 4.27 2.84 -3.70
C TRP A 532 3.37 1.91 -4.54
N CYS A 533 3.26 2.21 -5.83
CA CYS A 533 2.53 1.42 -6.84
C CYS A 533 3.50 0.81 -7.85
#